data_AF-A0A1V4M2T5-F1
#
_entry.id   AF-A0A1V4M2T5-F1
#
_cell.length_a   1.000
_cell.length_b   1.000
_cell.length_c   1.000
_cell.angle_alpha   90.00
_cell.angle_beta   90.00
_cell.angle_gamma   90.00
#
_symmetry.space_group_name_H-M   'P 1'
#
loop_
_entity.id
_entity.type
_entity.pdbx_description
1 polymer ?
#
loop_
_entity_poly.entity_id
_entity_poly.type
_entity_poly.pdbx_seq_one_letter_code
_entity_poly.pdbx_strand_id
1 'polypeptide(L)'
;MYIFLIDTTFSTVSIIVAMLTGVINRMGPGLLMGYYLLTTTTVSEFIAAMEKMRLPKQITIPLSVMFRFFPTIKEESSSINDAMRMRGISFGKSKGSLLALMEYRLVPLFISCVKIGEELSCSALTRGLGSPVKRTNICEIGFSFRDLIYLTLTAVIFMLLIITKRT
;
A
#
# COMPACT_ATOMS: atom_id res chain seq x y z
N MET A 1 30.35 -9.64 21.96
CA MET A 1 31.46 -9.30 21.04
C MET A 1 31.31 -7.88 20.46
N TYR A 2 30.94 -6.87 21.26
CA TYR A 2 30.88 -5.45 20.82
C TYR A 2 31.73 -4.54 21.73
N ILE A 3 32.13 -5.03 22.90
CA ILE A 3 32.86 -4.28 23.92
C ILE A 3 34.37 -4.19 23.62
N PHE A 4 34.93 -5.09 22.82
CA PHE A 4 36.38 -5.14 22.57
C PHE A 4 36.86 -4.18 21.46
N LEU A 5 35.96 -3.70 20.59
CA LEU A 5 36.29 -2.76 19.50
C LEU A 5 36.29 -1.29 19.95
N ILE A 6 35.86 -1.00 21.19
CA ILE A 6 35.75 0.36 21.72
C ILE A 6 37.08 0.89 22.28
N ASP A 7 38.03 0.02 22.61
CA ASP A 7 39.20 0.38 23.44
C ASP A 7 40.43 0.84 22.65
N THR A 8 40.46 0.69 21.32
CA THR A 8 41.73 0.79 20.57
C THR A 8 41.81 1.85 19.46
N THR A 9 40.85 2.79 19.31
CA THR A 9 41.04 3.95 18.40
C THR A 9 40.31 5.23 18.84
N PHE A 10 40.93 6.37 18.52
CA PHE A 10 40.58 7.77 18.81
C PHE A 10 39.10 8.09 19.11
N SER A 11 38.91 8.72 20.28
CA SER A 11 37.67 9.00 21.02
C SER A 11 36.46 9.58 20.24
N THR A 12 36.65 10.28 19.13
CA THR A 12 35.55 10.88 18.34
C THR A 12 35.00 9.96 17.25
N VAL A 13 35.83 9.09 16.67
CA VAL A 13 35.40 8.18 15.59
C VAL A 13 34.55 7.04 16.14
N SER A 14 34.92 6.51 17.30
CA SER A 14 34.16 5.47 17.99
C SER A 14 32.75 5.93 18.40
N ILE A 15 32.59 7.18 18.83
CA ILE A 15 31.27 7.77 19.15
C ILE A 15 30.38 7.84 17.90
N ILE A 16 30.93 8.30 16.77
CA ILE A 16 30.19 8.39 15.50
C ILE A 16 29.77 6.99 15.01
N VAL A 17 30.68 6.02 15.07
CA VAL A 17 30.40 4.62 14.67
C VAL A 17 29.37 3.97 15.61
N ALA A 18 29.44 4.22 16.92
CA ALA A 18 28.46 3.71 17.88
C ALA A 18 27.07 4.31 17.65
N MET A 19 26.98 5.61 17.35
CA MET A 19 25.70 6.27 17.02
C MET A 19 25.08 5.69 15.74
N LEU A 20 25.87 5.52 14.68
CA LEU A 20 25.39 4.93 13.43
C LEU A 20 24.92 3.49 13.62
N THR A 21 25.69 2.69 14.37
CA THR A 21 25.33 1.29 14.66
C THR A 21 24.04 1.20 15.49
N GLY A 22 23.84 2.10 16.45
CA GLY A 22 22.61 2.18 17.26
C GLY A 22 21.37 2.55 16.45
N VAL A 23 21.49 3.51 15.52
CA VAL A 23 20.39 3.91 14.62
C VAL A 23 20.02 2.76 13.68
N ILE A 24 21.00 2.11 13.07
CA ILE A 24 20.76 0.99 12.15
C ILE A 24 20.10 -0.19 12.89
N ASN A 25 20.55 -0.53 14.09
CA ASN A 25 19.96 -1.65 14.82
C ASN A 25 18.53 -1.35 15.32
N ARG A 26 18.19 -0.08 15.56
CA ARG A 26 16.84 0.33 16.01
C ARG A 26 15.86 0.56 14.87
N MET A 27 16.30 1.16 13.76
CA MET A 27 15.45 1.47 12.60
C MET A 27 15.45 0.39 11.53
N GLY A 28 16.54 -0.38 11.41
CA GLY A 28 16.72 -1.44 10.41
C GLY A 28 15.59 -2.47 10.39
N PRO A 29 15.28 -3.16 11.51
CA PRO A 29 14.22 -4.16 11.51
C PRO A 29 12.83 -3.56 11.26
N GLY A 30 12.56 -2.32 11.70
CA GLY A 30 11.30 -1.64 11.44
C GLY A 30 11.11 -1.29 9.97
N LEU A 31 12.15 -0.76 9.32
CA LEU A 31 12.14 -0.46 7.88
C LEU A 31 12.06 -1.72 7.03
N LEU A 32 12.81 -2.77 7.38
CA LEU A 32 12.75 -4.07 6.69
C LEU A 32 11.36 -4.70 6.80
N MET A 33 10.75 -4.68 7.98
CA MET A 33 9.39 -5.19 8.18
C MET A 33 8.37 -4.38 7.37
N GLY A 34 8.49 -3.05 7.38
CA GLY A 34 7.64 -2.17 6.57
C GLY A 34 7.78 -2.44 5.08
N TYR A 35 9.01 -2.57 4.58
CA TYR A 35 9.29 -2.90 3.19
C TYR A 35 8.74 -4.28 2.80
N TYR A 36 8.93 -5.28 3.66
CA TYR A 36 8.41 -6.63 3.44
C TYR A 36 6.88 -6.62 3.38
N LEU A 37 6.21 -5.93 4.30
CA LEU A 37 4.75 -5.79 4.29
C LEU A 37 4.23 -5.14 3.00
N LEU A 38 4.84 -4.05 2.55
CA LEU A 38 4.40 -3.33 1.35
C LEU A 38 4.63 -4.12 0.05
N THR A 39 5.65 -4.96 0.00
CA THR A 39 5.99 -5.73 -1.21
C THR A 39 5.26 -7.05 -1.29
N THR A 40 5.02 -7.71 -0.15
CA THR A 40 4.41 -9.04 -0.10
C THR A 40 2.89 -9.01 0.07
N THR A 41 2.33 -7.96 0.69
CA THR A 41 0.88 -7.86 0.90
C THR A 41 0.25 -7.15 -0.28
N THR A 42 -0.59 -7.84 -1.04
CA THR A 42 -1.37 -7.16 -2.06
C THR A 42 -2.41 -6.26 -1.40
N VAL A 43 -2.66 -5.10 -2.01
CA VAL A 43 -3.64 -4.15 -1.51
C VAL A 43 -5.03 -4.79 -1.38
N SER A 44 -5.35 -5.72 -2.27
CA SER A 44 -6.57 -6.54 -2.24
C SER A 44 -6.68 -7.44 -1.00
N GLU A 45 -5.58 -8.10 -0.61
CA GLU A 45 -5.55 -8.96 0.60
C GLU A 45 -5.67 -8.14 1.89
N PHE A 46 -5.12 -6.93 1.92
CA PHE A 46 -5.25 -6.03 3.07
C PHE A 46 -6.72 -5.63 3.31
N ILE A 47 -7.45 -5.28 2.24
CA ILE A 47 -8.89 -4.95 2.35
C ILE A 47 -9.70 -6.17 2.76
N ALA A 48 -9.37 -7.34 2.22
CA ALA A 48 -10.03 -8.58 2.59
C ALA A 48 -9.81 -8.89 4.08
N ALA A 49 -8.59 -8.69 4.60
CA ALA A 49 -8.30 -8.83 6.02
C ALA A 49 -9.08 -7.83 6.87
N MET A 50 -9.17 -6.57 6.43
CA MET A 50 -9.99 -5.53 7.06
C MET A 50 -11.49 -5.88 7.08
N GLU A 51 -12.02 -6.51 6.03
CA GLU A 51 -13.38 -7.03 5.96
C GLU A 51 -13.61 -8.15 7.00
N LYS A 52 -12.64 -9.05 7.16
CA LYS A 52 -12.68 -10.15 8.12
C LYS A 52 -12.57 -9.68 9.58
N MET A 53 -11.89 -8.56 9.82
CA MET A 53 -11.81 -7.89 11.13
C MET A 53 -13.11 -7.22 11.60
N ARG A 54 -14.24 -7.40 10.88
CA ARG A 54 -15.57 -6.86 11.20
C ARG A 54 -15.60 -5.33 11.29
N LEU A 55 -14.87 -4.64 10.42
CA LEU A 55 -15.06 -3.21 10.24
C LEU A 55 -16.46 -2.91 9.69
N PRO A 56 -17.02 -1.71 9.96
CA PRO A 56 -18.34 -1.35 9.50
C PRO A 56 -18.41 -1.44 7.98
N LYS A 57 -19.40 -2.19 7.48
CA LYS A 57 -19.61 -2.48 6.05
C LYS A 57 -19.72 -1.23 5.18
N GLN A 58 -20.10 -0.11 5.79
CA GLN A 58 -20.16 1.22 5.18
C GLN A 58 -18.80 1.69 4.63
N ILE A 59 -17.68 1.23 5.21
CA ILE A 59 -16.33 1.63 4.82
C ILE A 59 -15.68 0.54 3.96
N THR A 60 -15.86 -0.72 4.32
CA THR A 60 -15.22 -1.85 3.62
C THR A 60 -15.65 -1.97 2.16
N ILE A 61 -16.94 -1.79 1.87
CA ILE A 61 -17.47 -1.95 0.50
C ILE A 61 -16.92 -0.88 -0.45
N PRO A 62 -17.02 0.43 -0.14
CA PRO A 62 -16.42 1.47 -0.98
C PRO A 62 -14.91 1.31 -1.10
N LEU A 63 -14.22 0.90 -0.03
CA LEU A 63 -12.78 0.69 -0.06
C LEU A 63 -12.38 -0.42 -1.05
N SER A 64 -13.06 -1.58 -0.99
CA SER A 64 -12.85 -2.69 -1.93
C SER A 64 -13.08 -2.28 -3.39
N VAL A 65 -14.16 -1.54 -3.63
CA VAL A 65 -14.47 -0.94 -4.93
C VAL A 65 -13.37 0.01 -5.38
N MET A 66 -12.91 0.93 -4.53
CA MET A 66 -11.89 1.92 -4.86
C MET A 66 -10.59 1.28 -5.31
N PHE A 67 -10.14 0.23 -4.62
CA PHE A 67 -8.89 -0.43 -4.96
C PHE A 67 -8.97 -1.23 -6.26
N ARG A 68 -10.13 -1.82 -6.57
CA ARG A 68 -10.37 -2.44 -7.89
C ARG A 68 -10.49 -1.39 -9.00
N PHE A 69 -10.98 -0.19 -8.68
CA PHE A 69 -11.19 0.88 -9.64
C PHE A 69 -9.93 1.72 -9.91
N PHE A 70 -8.99 1.78 -8.97
CA PHE A 70 -7.69 2.43 -9.12
C PHE A 70 -6.91 2.03 -10.39
N PRO A 71 -6.75 0.73 -10.73
CA PRO A 71 -6.09 0.36 -11.99
C PRO A 71 -6.84 0.88 -13.23
N THR A 72 -8.19 0.86 -13.22
CA THR A 72 -9.00 1.40 -14.31
C THR A 72 -8.82 2.91 -14.47
N ILE A 73 -8.78 3.69 -13.38
CA ILE A 73 -8.49 5.13 -13.44
C ILE A 73 -7.10 5.39 -14.05
N LYS A 74 -6.11 4.56 -13.71
CA LYS A 74 -4.75 4.70 -14.26
C LYS A 74 -4.74 4.46 -15.78
N GLU A 75 -5.45 3.44 -16.24
CA GLU A 75 -5.63 3.17 -17.67
C GLU A 75 -6.34 4.34 -18.36
N GLU A 76 -7.43 4.86 -17.79
CA GLU A 76 -8.13 5.99 -18.40
C GLU A 76 -7.32 7.28 -18.40
N SER A 77 -6.55 7.53 -17.34
CA SER A 77 -5.62 8.65 -17.33
C SER A 77 -4.58 8.54 -18.46
N SER A 78 -4.16 7.31 -18.82
CA SER A 78 -3.24 7.09 -19.94
C SER A 78 -3.94 7.33 -21.27
N SER A 79 -5.13 6.76 -21.47
CA SER A 79 -5.95 6.94 -22.68
C SER A 79 -6.25 8.42 -22.95
N ILE A 80 -6.66 9.17 -21.92
CA ILE A 80 -6.90 10.61 -22.02
C ILE A 80 -5.60 11.35 -22.34
N ASN A 81 -4.49 10.98 -21.73
CA ASN A 81 -3.20 11.59 -22.01
C ASN A 81 -2.79 11.38 -23.48
N ASP A 82 -2.99 10.19 -24.03
CA ASP A 82 -2.67 9.87 -25.42
C ASP A 82 -3.61 10.59 -26.40
N ALA A 83 -4.91 10.68 -26.08
CA ALA A 83 -5.87 11.47 -26.87
C ALA A 83 -5.50 12.97 -26.90
N MET A 84 -5.03 13.51 -25.77
CA MET A 84 -4.57 14.90 -25.69
C MET A 84 -3.26 15.11 -26.46
N ARG A 85 -2.36 14.12 -26.48
CA ARG A 85 -1.16 14.13 -27.34
C ARG A 85 -1.52 14.13 -28.83
N MET A 86 -2.53 13.37 -29.25
CA MET A 86 -3.02 13.38 -30.63
C MET A 86 -3.60 14.74 -31.04
N ARG A 87 -4.22 15.47 -30.11
CA ARG A 87 -4.70 16.86 -30.32
C ARG A 87 -3.58 17.91 -30.39
N GLY A 88 -2.31 17.50 -30.37
CA GLY A 88 -1.16 18.40 -30.43
C GLY A 88 -0.82 19.07 -29.08
N ILE A 89 -1.52 18.69 -28.00
CA ILE A 89 -1.32 19.22 -26.65
C ILE A 89 -0.22 18.41 -25.98
N SER A 90 1.02 18.60 -26.46
CA SER A 90 2.20 17.92 -25.96
C SER A 90 2.92 18.74 -24.90
N PHE A 91 3.35 18.07 -23.81
CA PHE A 91 4.32 18.61 -22.86
C PHE A 91 5.58 19.04 -23.62
N GLY A 92 5.72 20.35 -23.85
CA GLY A 92 6.93 20.95 -24.42
C GLY A 92 6.78 21.74 -25.72
N LYS A 93 5.66 21.67 -26.45
CA LYS A 93 5.49 22.43 -27.72
C LYS A 93 4.45 23.57 -27.68
N SER A 94 3.65 23.65 -26.62
CA SER A 94 2.63 24.70 -26.50
C SER A 94 3.16 25.90 -25.72
N LYS A 95 3.09 27.10 -26.31
CA LYS A 95 3.31 28.41 -25.65
C LYS A 95 2.17 28.79 -24.67
N GLY A 96 1.37 27.82 -24.24
CA GLY A 96 0.27 28.02 -23.28
C GLY A 96 0.73 27.82 -21.84
N SER A 97 -0.01 28.42 -20.89
CA SER A 97 0.23 28.20 -19.46
C SER A 97 0.12 26.70 -19.13
N LEU A 98 1.08 26.17 -18.37
CA LEU A 98 1.04 24.80 -17.83
C LEU A 98 -0.29 24.52 -17.10
N LEU A 99 -0.88 25.57 -16.51
CA LEU A 99 -2.17 25.52 -15.84
C LEU A 99 -3.32 25.13 -16.77
N ALA A 100 -3.42 25.75 -17.96
CA ALA A 100 -4.46 25.41 -18.93
C ALA A 100 -4.31 23.96 -19.43
N LEU A 101 -3.07 23.50 -19.62
CA LEU A 101 -2.77 22.13 -20.03
C LEU A 101 -3.23 21.09 -18.99
N MET A 102 -3.07 21.42 -17.70
CA MET A 102 -3.55 20.58 -16.59
C MET A 102 -5.07 20.57 -16.54
N GLU A 103 -5.72 21.73 -16.70
CA GLU A 103 -7.17 21.85 -16.72
C GLU A 103 -7.80 20.98 -17.82
N TYR A 104 -7.25 21.04 -19.04
CA TYR A 104 -7.74 20.23 -20.15
C TYR A 104 -7.58 18.71 -19.96
N ARG A 105 -6.69 18.24 -19.07
CA ARG A 105 -6.54 16.81 -18.76
C ARG A 105 -7.37 16.40 -17.54
N LEU A 106 -7.40 17.25 -16.53
CA LEU A 106 -8.10 16.98 -15.28
C LEU A 106 -9.60 17.00 -15.48
N VAL A 107 -10.15 17.98 -16.21
CA VAL A 107 -11.60 18.10 -16.40
C VAL A 107 -12.20 16.84 -17.06
N PRO A 108 -11.68 16.32 -18.19
CA PRO A 108 -12.18 15.07 -18.76
C PRO A 108 -12.04 13.86 -17.83
N LEU A 109 -10.93 13.78 -17.10
CA LEU A 109 -10.68 12.70 -16.15
C LEU A 109 -11.70 12.73 -15.01
N PHE A 110 -11.99 13.90 -14.45
CA PHE A 110 -13.02 14.07 -13.43
C PHE A 110 -14.40 13.68 -13.93
N ILE A 111 -14.79 14.12 -15.13
CA ILE A 111 -16.08 13.76 -15.74
C ILE A 111 -16.19 12.23 -15.90
N SER A 112 -15.13 11.57 -16.38
CA SER A 112 -15.12 10.11 -16.53
C SER A 112 -15.22 9.41 -15.18
N CYS A 113 -14.48 9.85 -14.16
CA CYS A 113 -14.57 9.26 -12.81
C CYS A 113 -15.98 9.40 -12.20
N VAL A 114 -16.64 10.54 -12.37
CA VAL A 114 -18.01 10.75 -11.88
C VAL A 114 -18.99 9.80 -12.59
N LYS A 115 -18.92 9.70 -13.92
CA LYS A 115 -19.78 8.78 -14.70
C LYS A 115 -19.61 7.33 -14.26
N ILE A 116 -18.36 6.88 -14.08
CA ILE A 116 -18.12 5.49 -13.67
C ILE A 116 -18.61 5.26 -12.23
N GLY A 117 -18.48 6.25 -11.34
CA GLY A 117 -19.06 6.19 -10.00
C GLY A 117 -20.58 6.05 -10.02
N GLU A 118 -21.26 6.82 -10.88
CA GLU A 118 -22.72 6.76 -11.08
C GLU A 118 -23.16 5.39 -11.59
N GLU A 119 -22.50 4.86 -12.63
CA GLU A 119 -22.77 3.54 -13.20
C GLU A 119 -22.56 2.44 -12.16
N LEU A 120 -21.49 2.53 -11.38
CA LEU A 120 -21.19 1.55 -10.34
C LEU A 120 -22.20 1.61 -9.18
N SER A 121 -22.62 2.81 -8.79
CA SER A 121 -23.66 3.01 -7.77
C SER A 121 -24.99 2.42 -8.24
N CYS A 122 -25.41 2.74 -9.47
CA CYS A 122 -26.62 2.18 -10.07
C CYS A 122 -26.55 0.65 -10.20
N SER A 123 -25.41 0.10 -10.65
CA SER A 123 -25.17 -1.34 -10.71
C SER A 123 -25.23 -2.01 -9.34
N ALA A 124 -24.69 -1.35 -8.31
CA ALA A 124 -24.73 -1.88 -6.95
C ALA A 124 -26.16 -1.86 -6.38
N LEU A 125 -26.88 -0.75 -6.52
CA LEU A 125 -28.26 -0.61 -6.06
C LEU A 125 -29.19 -1.62 -6.76
N THR A 126 -29.07 -1.81 -8.07
CA THR A 126 -29.84 -2.81 -8.84
C THR A 126 -29.53 -4.25 -8.43
N ARG A 127 -28.29 -4.53 -8.00
CA ARG A 127 -27.89 -5.81 -7.39
C ARG A 127 -28.30 -5.97 -5.92
N GLY A 128 -29.11 -5.04 -5.38
CA GLY A 128 -29.62 -5.11 -4.01
C GLY A 128 -28.62 -4.67 -2.94
N LEU A 129 -27.68 -3.78 -3.28
CA LEU A 129 -26.76 -3.19 -2.31
C LEU A 129 -27.54 -2.38 -1.26
N GLY A 130 -27.82 -3.00 -0.10
CA GLY A 130 -28.61 -2.39 0.98
C GLY A 130 -29.79 -3.24 1.45
N SER A 131 -30.08 -4.36 0.77
CA SER A 131 -31.09 -5.32 1.21
C SER A 131 -30.78 -5.90 2.59
N PRO A 132 -31.79 -6.13 3.46
CA PRO A 132 -31.61 -6.64 4.83
C PRO A 132 -31.11 -8.09 4.91
N VAL A 133 -30.93 -8.76 3.77
CA VAL A 133 -30.43 -10.13 3.69
C VAL A 133 -28.96 -10.21 4.11
N LYS A 134 -28.60 -11.21 4.92
CA LYS A 134 -27.20 -11.51 5.28
C LYS A 134 -26.37 -11.73 4.02
N ARG A 135 -25.44 -10.81 3.76
CA ARG A 135 -24.39 -10.93 2.74
C ARG A 135 -23.52 -12.17 3.02
N THR A 136 -23.30 -12.99 2.00
CA THR A 136 -22.26 -14.01 1.97
C THR A 136 -20.97 -13.36 1.47
N ASN A 137 -19.84 -13.65 2.13
CA ASN A 137 -18.52 -13.18 1.68
C ASN A 137 -17.95 -14.21 0.71
N ILE A 138 -17.55 -13.77 -0.49
CA ILE A 138 -17.02 -14.64 -1.56
C ILE A 138 -15.50 -14.87 -1.39
N CYS A 139 -14.81 -14.01 -0.64
CA CYS A 139 -13.38 -14.14 -0.39
C CYS A 139 -13.11 -14.98 0.86
N GLU A 140 -12.86 -16.28 0.66
CA GLU A 140 -12.26 -17.11 1.69
C GLU A 140 -10.78 -16.76 1.85
N ILE A 141 -10.48 -15.96 2.86
CA ILE A 141 -9.09 -15.74 3.31
C ILE A 141 -8.72 -16.97 4.14
N GLY A 142 -8.23 -18.00 3.45
CA GLY A 142 -7.68 -19.21 4.04
C GLY A 142 -6.30 -18.95 4.63
N PHE A 143 -6.05 -19.52 5.81
CA PHE A 143 -4.71 -19.57 6.40
C PHE A 143 -3.89 -20.55 5.56
N SER A 144 -2.81 -20.08 4.92
CA SER A 144 -1.98 -20.98 4.12
C SER A 144 -1.05 -21.76 5.05
N PHE A 145 -0.73 -23.02 4.71
CA PHE A 145 0.28 -23.80 5.44
C PHE A 145 1.63 -23.09 5.50
N ARG A 146 1.91 -22.20 4.53
CA ARG A 146 3.08 -21.32 4.50
C ARG A 146 3.08 -20.31 5.65
N ASP A 147 1.93 -19.77 6.02
CA ASP A 147 1.80 -18.79 7.11
C ASP A 147 2.18 -19.41 8.47
N LEU A 148 1.83 -20.69 8.67
CA LEU A 148 2.20 -21.45 9.87
C LEU A 148 3.71 -21.68 9.97
N ILE A 149 4.38 -21.95 8.83
CA ILE A 149 5.83 -22.16 8.79
C ILE A 149 6.57 -20.85 9.12
N TYR A 150 6.14 -19.71 8.53
CA TYR A 150 6.76 -18.43 8.83
C TYR A 150 6.50 -17.97 10.27
N LEU A 151 5.31 -18.22 10.82
CA LEU A 151 4.98 -17.89 12.21
C LEU A 151 5.84 -18.68 13.21
N THR A 152 6.02 -19.98 12.98
CA THR A 152 6.86 -20.82 13.84
C THR A 152 8.34 -20.42 13.74
N LEU A 153 8.86 -20.17 12.55
CA LEU A 153 10.24 -19.70 12.35
C LEU A 153 10.50 -18.38 13.09
N THR A 154 9.59 -17.41 12.95
CA THR A 154 9.73 -16.09 13.58
C THR A 154 9.67 -16.19 15.11
N ALA A 155 8.79 -17.04 15.65
CA ALA A 155 8.71 -17.28 17.08
C ALA A 155 9.99 -17.90 17.66
N VAL A 156 10.61 -18.85 16.95
CA VAL A 156 11.88 -19.48 17.36
C VAL A 156 13.03 -18.46 17.36
N ILE A 157 13.15 -17.64 16.32
CA ILE A 157 14.18 -16.59 16.24
C ILE A 157 14.01 -15.56 17.36
N PHE A 158 12.76 -15.17 17.66
CA PHE A 158 12.47 -14.25 18.76
C PHE A 158 12.86 -14.83 20.13
N MET A 159 12.56 -16.11 20.37
CA MET A 159 12.95 -16.81 21.60
C MET A 159 14.48 -16.90 21.76
N LEU A 160 15.21 -17.21 20.68
CA LEU A 160 16.68 -17.25 20.68
C LEU A 160 17.30 -15.88 21.00
N LEU A 161 16.73 -14.80 20.48
CA LEU A 161 17.18 -13.44 20.77
C LEU A 161 16.95 -13.05 22.24
N ILE A 162 15.82 -13.43 22.84
CA ILE A 162 15.55 -13.18 24.25
C ILE A 162 16.56 -13.91 25.14
N ILE A 163 16.87 -15.17 24.84
CA ILE A 163 17.84 -15.97 25.61
C ILE A 163 19.24 -15.37 25.50
N THR A 164 19.67 -14.99 24.29
CA THR A 164 21.01 -14.41 24.05
C THR A 164 21.18 -13.03 24.67
N LYS A 165 20.12 -12.20 24.74
CA LYS A 165 20.18 -10.89 25.39
C LYS A 165 20.18 -10.98 26.93
N ARG A 166 19.67 -12.09 27.48
CA ARG A 166 19.58 -12.32 28.93
C ARG A 166 20.85 -12.94 29.53
N THR A 167 21.73 -13.48 28.68
CA THR A 167 23.01 -14.10 29.06
C THR A 167 24.16 -13.13 28.83
#